data_AF-A0A521ZJY5-F1
#
_entry.id   AF-A0A521ZJY5-F1
#
_cell.length_a   1.000
_cell.length_b   1.000
_cell.length_c   1.000
_cell.angle_alpha   90.00
_cell.angle_beta   90.00
_cell.angle_gamma   90.00
#
_symmetry.space_group_name_H-M   'P 1'
#
loop_
_entity.id
_entity.type
_entity.pdbx_description
1 polymer ?
#
loop_
_entity_poly.entity_id
_entity_poly.type
_entity_poly.pdbx_seq_one_letter_code
_entity_poly.pdbx_strand_id
1 'polypeptide(L)'
;GIGHFWGYRNFEAPDASTNISPWGILIGGEELHNNHHTYPTSAKLSVKPYEFDIGWGYIRGLELLGLAKVRKTPPRLQLGDIKPVADAKTLEAIVANRYELMARYASEVRQACSAEVTRLKASGQVSTANQLLRARKWMHRDADKLPAGMQQEVDQARAANPQLDKLLAMREELRTLWTRTNVSAEQLVLDLQAWCQRAEASGIAALQDFSRKLRAAHA
;
A
#
# COMPACT_ATOMS: atom_id res chain seq x y z
N GLY A 1 21.78 -7.99 -2.95
CA GLY A 1 22.08 -9.10 -3.89
C GLY A 1 21.21 -9.02 -5.12
N ILE A 2 21.15 -10.09 -5.93
CA ILE A 2 20.26 -10.20 -7.12
C ILE A 2 18.78 -9.93 -6.74
N GLY A 3 18.39 -10.20 -5.47
CA GLY A 3 17.15 -9.77 -4.81
C GLY A 3 16.81 -8.28 -4.79
N HIS A 4 17.72 -7.39 -5.23
CA HIS A 4 17.51 -5.94 -5.23
C HIS A 4 17.26 -5.35 -6.62
N PHE A 5 17.55 -6.09 -7.72
CA PHE A 5 17.41 -5.59 -9.09
C PHE A 5 16.28 -6.27 -9.87
N TRP A 6 15.89 -7.49 -9.48
CA TRP A 6 14.86 -8.28 -10.15
C TRP A 6 13.88 -8.84 -9.12
N GLY A 7 12.60 -8.46 -9.20
CA GLY A 7 11.56 -8.88 -8.26
C GLY A 7 10.40 -7.89 -8.15
N TYR A 8 9.32 -8.27 -7.46
CA TYR A 8 8.17 -7.40 -7.20
C TYR A 8 8.09 -7.01 -5.72
N ARG A 9 7.27 -5.99 -5.39
CA ARG A 9 7.06 -5.57 -4.00
C ARG A 9 5.57 -5.50 -3.71
N ASN A 10 5.16 -6.09 -2.59
CA ASN A 10 3.82 -5.89 -2.05
C ASN A 10 3.73 -4.61 -1.20
N PHE A 11 4.86 -4.19 -0.60
CA PHE A 11 4.91 -3.08 0.36
C PHE A 11 6.08 -2.13 0.09
N GLU A 12 5.83 -0.84 0.35
CA GLU A 12 6.86 0.21 0.34
C GLU A 12 7.53 0.30 1.72
N ALA A 13 8.16 -0.80 2.16
CA ALA A 13 9.06 -0.80 3.30
C ALA A 13 10.28 0.13 3.05
N PRO A 14 10.92 0.68 4.11
CA PRO A 14 12.03 1.62 3.97
C PRO A 14 13.21 1.07 3.17
N ASP A 15 13.50 -0.23 3.31
CA ASP A 15 14.55 -0.93 2.57
C ASP A 15 14.19 -1.17 1.09
N ALA A 16 15.19 -1.59 0.31
CA ALA A 16 15.07 -1.90 -1.12
C ALA A 16 14.73 -3.38 -1.42
N SER A 17 14.26 -4.17 -0.44
CA SER A 17 13.97 -5.60 -0.62
C SER A 17 12.88 -5.87 -1.68
N THR A 18 13.02 -6.94 -2.46
CA THR A 18 11.99 -7.40 -3.41
C THR A 18 11.67 -8.87 -3.18
N ASN A 19 10.49 -9.32 -3.61
CA ASN A 19 10.10 -10.72 -3.65
C ASN A 19 10.54 -11.33 -4.99
N ILE A 20 11.15 -12.52 -4.93
CA ILE A 20 11.51 -13.36 -6.08
C ILE A 20 10.87 -14.73 -5.88
N SER A 21 9.63 -14.92 -6.37
CA SER A 21 8.91 -16.20 -6.35
C SER A 21 8.54 -16.58 -7.80
N PRO A 22 8.57 -17.86 -8.20
CA PRO A 22 8.76 -19.07 -7.38
C PRO A 22 10.21 -19.56 -7.25
N TRP A 23 11.18 -18.93 -7.95
CA TRP A 23 12.54 -19.46 -8.07
C TRP A 23 13.47 -19.15 -6.88
N GLY A 24 12.98 -18.51 -5.82
CA GLY A 24 13.79 -18.16 -4.63
C GLY A 24 14.44 -19.36 -3.93
N ILE A 25 13.96 -20.58 -4.18
CA ILE A 25 14.56 -21.86 -3.75
C ILE A 25 15.98 -22.03 -4.30
N LEU A 26 16.26 -21.58 -5.53
CA LEU A 26 17.61 -21.67 -6.13
C LEU A 26 18.59 -20.63 -5.55
N ILE A 27 18.09 -19.65 -4.79
CA ILE A 27 18.85 -18.49 -4.28
C ILE A 27 18.86 -18.47 -2.74
N GLY A 28 18.85 -19.64 -2.09
CA GLY A 28 19.16 -19.75 -0.66
C GLY A 28 18.14 -19.14 0.31
N GLY A 29 16.85 -19.05 -0.06
CA GLY A 29 15.79 -18.65 0.86
C GLY A 29 15.42 -17.16 0.88
N GLU A 30 15.92 -16.36 -0.07
CA GLU A 30 15.50 -14.95 -0.26
C GLU A 30 14.17 -14.78 -1.02
N GLU A 31 13.24 -15.75 -0.96
CA GLU A 31 12.07 -15.81 -1.86
C GLU A 31 11.07 -14.66 -1.65
N LEU A 32 10.72 -14.34 -0.40
CA LEU A 32 9.69 -13.35 -0.05
C LEU A 32 10.27 -12.25 0.84
N HIS A 33 11.43 -11.72 0.44
CA HIS A 33 12.22 -10.78 1.22
C HIS A 33 11.48 -9.46 1.52
N ASN A 34 10.69 -8.93 0.57
CA ASN A 34 9.87 -7.73 0.82
C ASN A 34 8.80 -7.97 1.88
N ASN A 35 8.18 -9.15 1.90
CA ASN A 35 7.21 -9.47 2.93
C ASN A 35 7.88 -9.70 4.29
N HIS A 36 9.05 -10.36 4.31
CA HIS A 36 9.81 -10.62 5.54
C HIS A 36 10.28 -9.33 6.20
N HIS A 37 10.89 -8.41 5.45
CA HIS A 37 11.31 -7.11 5.99
C HIS A 37 10.14 -6.25 6.45
N THR A 38 8.97 -6.40 5.80
CA THR A 38 7.74 -5.72 6.22
C THR A 38 7.21 -6.28 7.55
N TYR A 39 7.26 -7.61 7.72
CA TYR A 39 6.76 -8.32 8.90
C TYR A 39 7.81 -9.28 9.48
N PRO A 40 8.90 -8.78 10.08
CA PRO A 40 10.06 -9.60 10.47
C PRO A 40 9.75 -10.61 11.57
N THR A 41 8.68 -10.37 12.34
CA THR A 41 8.23 -11.26 13.42
C THR A 41 7.20 -12.30 12.96
N SER A 42 6.78 -12.26 11.70
CA SER A 42 5.82 -13.22 11.15
C SER A 42 6.50 -14.53 10.83
N ALA A 43 5.89 -15.64 11.27
CA ALA A 43 6.34 -16.98 10.89
C ALA A 43 5.96 -17.34 9.44
N LYS A 44 4.99 -16.62 8.86
CA LYS A 44 4.54 -16.76 7.47
C LYS A 44 5.09 -15.61 6.64
N LEU A 45 5.83 -15.94 5.58
CA LEU A 45 6.42 -14.93 4.68
C LEU A 45 5.49 -14.61 3.52
N SER A 46 4.60 -15.52 3.14
CA SER A 46 3.55 -15.29 2.13
C SER A 46 2.42 -14.41 2.65
N VAL A 47 2.05 -13.45 1.82
CA VAL A 47 0.93 -12.51 2.00
C VAL A 47 -0.13 -12.74 0.93
N LYS A 48 0.28 -12.98 -0.32
CA LYS A 48 -0.60 -13.22 -1.46
C LYS A 48 -0.79 -14.72 -1.71
N PRO A 49 -1.95 -15.15 -2.23
CA PRO A 49 -2.24 -16.58 -2.42
C PRO A 49 -1.35 -17.26 -3.48
N TYR A 50 -0.78 -16.48 -4.41
CA TYR A 50 0.13 -16.99 -5.46
C TYR A 50 1.60 -17.02 -5.00
N GLU A 51 1.92 -16.57 -3.79
CA GLU A 51 3.27 -16.63 -3.24
C GLU A 51 3.55 -18.03 -2.68
N PHE A 52 4.58 -18.67 -3.20
CA PHE A 52 5.05 -19.93 -2.66
C PHE A 52 5.89 -19.67 -1.40
N ASP A 53 5.61 -20.42 -0.32
CA ASP A 53 6.24 -20.24 0.99
C ASP A 53 6.54 -21.61 1.58
N ILE A 54 7.72 -22.12 1.25
CA ILE A 54 8.17 -23.43 1.70
C ILE A 54 8.35 -23.48 3.22
N GLY A 55 8.82 -22.37 3.83
CA GLY A 55 8.99 -22.25 5.28
C GLY A 55 7.67 -22.39 6.01
N TRP A 56 6.61 -21.76 5.49
CA TRP A 56 5.25 -21.93 6.00
C TRP A 56 4.75 -23.37 5.87
N GLY A 57 5.07 -24.05 4.76
CA GLY A 57 4.78 -25.49 4.59
C GLY A 57 5.39 -26.34 5.71
N TYR A 58 6.68 -26.14 6.01
CA TYR A 58 7.35 -26.84 7.12
C TYR A 58 6.75 -26.52 8.48
N ILE A 59 6.48 -25.24 8.77
CA ILE A 59 5.88 -24.80 10.04
C ILE A 59 4.51 -25.44 10.24
N ARG A 60 3.68 -25.47 9.19
CA ARG A 60 2.36 -26.13 9.24
C ARG A 60 2.47 -27.64 9.41
N GLY A 61 3.47 -28.28 8.79
CA GLY A 61 3.75 -29.69 9.04
C GLY A 61 4.09 -29.97 10.51
N LEU A 62 4.98 -29.18 11.11
CA LEU A 62 5.35 -29.30 12.52
C LEU A 62 4.17 -29.00 13.45
N GLU A 63 3.35 -28.02 13.13
CA GLU A 63 2.14 -27.68 13.91
C GLU A 63 1.09 -28.80 13.87
N LEU A 64 0.89 -29.44 12.70
CA LEU A 64 0.00 -30.60 12.58
C LEU A 64 0.48 -31.80 13.40
N LEU A 65 1.80 -31.94 13.54
CA LEU A 65 2.43 -32.96 14.40
C LEU A 65 2.45 -32.55 15.89
N GLY A 66 1.93 -31.37 16.25
CA GLY A 66 1.93 -30.85 17.62
C GLY A 66 3.31 -30.37 18.12
N LEU A 67 4.31 -30.30 17.23
CA LEU A 67 5.70 -29.95 17.54
C LEU A 67 5.97 -28.44 17.55
N ALA A 68 5.08 -27.65 16.96
CA ALA A 68 5.21 -26.21 16.88
C ALA A 68 3.86 -25.51 17.10
N LYS A 69 3.91 -24.25 17.56
CA LYS A 69 2.73 -23.36 17.64
C LYS A 69 3.04 -22.06 16.92
N VAL A 70 2.23 -21.72 15.92
CA VAL A 70 2.37 -20.44 15.22
C VAL A 70 1.95 -19.31 16.16
N ARG A 71 2.84 -18.33 16.37
CA ARG A 71 2.60 -17.19 17.26
C ARG A 71 2.11 -15.94 16.54
N LYS A 72 2.74 -15.60 15.41
CA LYS A 72 2.45 -14.37 14.66
C LYS A 72 2.41 -14.65 13.17
N THR A 73 1.43 -14.03 12.52
CA THR A 73 1.27 -13.97 11.06
C THR A 73 1.19 -12.50 10.65
N PRO A 74 1.29 -12.16 9.36
CA PRO A 74 1.13 -10.78 8.91
C PRO A 74 -0.24 -10.27 9.38
N PRO A 75 -0.30 -9.07 9.99
CA PRO A 75 -1.55 -8.49 10.45
C PRO A 75 -2.48 -8.30 9.25
N ARG A 76 -3.78 -8.42 9.51
CA ARG A 76 -4.83 -8.16 8.53
C ARG A 76 -5.74 -7.09 9.10
N LEU A 77 -5.96 -6.04 8.33
CA LEU A 77 -6.88 -4.97 8.70
C LEU A 77 -8.29 -5.56 8.82
N GLN A 78 -8.84 -5.54 10.03
CA GLN A 78 -10.23 -5.91 10.28
C GLN A 78 -11.11 -4.68 10.12
N LEU A 79 -12.27 -4.87 9.48
CA LEU A 79 -13.26 -3.82 9.30
C LEU A 79 -14.50 -4.20 10.10
N GLY A 80 -14.97 -3.27 10.94
CA GLY A 80 -16.25 -3.34 11.63
C GLY A 80 -17.23 -2.31 11.09
N ASP A 81 -18.11 -1.82 11.97
CA ASP A 81 -19.03 -0.75 11.62
C ASP A 81 -18.31 0.56 11.34
N ILE A 82 -18.82 1.32 10.38
CA ILE A 82 -18.28 2.64 10.05
C ILE A 82 -18.59 3.60 11.21
N LYS A 83 -17.55 4.03 11.93
CA LYS A 83 -17.69 5.03 12.99
C LYS A 83 -17.94 6.42 12.41
N PRO A 84 -18.74 7.29 13.06
CA PRO A 84 -18.93 8.67 12.62
C PRO A 84 -17.62 9.46 12.54
N VAL A 85 -16.71 9.21 13.48
CA VAL A 85 -15.41 9.89 13.61
C VAL A 85 -14.34 8.86 13.96
N ALA A 86 -13.14 9.02 13.40
CA ALA A 86 -11.98 8.18 13.74
C ALA A 86 -11.51 8.48 15.18
N ASP A 87 -11.35 7.44 15.99
CA ASP A 87 -10.88 7.52 17.38
C ASP A 87 -9.45 6.98 17.54
N ALA A 88 -8.91 7.00 18.76
CA ALA A 88 -7.58 6.48 19.08
C ALA A 88 -7.39 5.01 18.68
N LYS A 89 -8.43 4.16 18.85
CA LYS A 89 -8.39 2.75 18.44
C LYS A 89 -8.33 2.60 16.92
N THR A 90 -9.00 3.49 16.20
CA THR A 90 -8.96 3.54 14.73
C THR A 90 -7.55 3.90 14.26
N LEU A 91 -6.92 4.89 14.89
CA LEU A 91 -5.53 5.26 14.61
C LEU A 91 -4.57 4.08 14.90
N GLU A 92 -4.73 3.41 16.04
CA GLU A 92 -3.93 2.23 16.40
C GLU A 92 -4.06 1.12 15.35
N ALA A 93 -5.28 0.79 14.94
CA ALA A 93 -5.55 -0.20 13.90
C ALA A 93 -4.91 0.19 12.55
N ILE A 94 -4.98 1.46 12.17
CA ILE A 94 -4.36 1.99 10.94
C ILE A 94 -2.84 1.89 11.02
N VAL A 95 -2.23 2.31 12.12
CA VAL A 95 -0.76 2.28 12.30
C VAL A 95 -0.25 0.84 12.29
N ALA A 96 -0.94 -0.08 12.97
CA ALA A 96 -0.60 -1.50 13.00
C ALA A 96 -0.69 -2.17 11.62
N ASN A 97 -1.60 -1.69 10.76
CA ASN A 97 -1.85 -2.24 9.42
C ASN A 97 -1.39 -1.31 8.28
N ARG A 98 -0.51 -0.33 8.57
CA ARG A 98 -0.13 0.75 7.62
C ARG A 98 0.35 0.24 6.27
N TYR A 99 1.09 -0.87 6.25
CA TYR A 99 1.62 -1.45 5.02
C TYR A 99 0.51 -2.04 4.14
N GLU A 100 -0.41 -2.80 4.73
CA GLU A 100 -1.58 -3.31 4.00
C GLU A 100 -2.45 -2.17 3.48
N LEU A 101 -2.66 -1.16 4.31
CA LEU A 101 -3.47 0.01 4.01
C LEU A 101 -2.88 0.83 2.85
N MET A 102 -1.56 1.05 2.83
CA MET A 102 -0.86 1.67 1.70
C MET A 102 -0.89 0.80 0.44
N ALA A 103 -0.76 -0.51 0.56
CA ALA A 103 -0.87 -1.42 -0.58
C ALA A 103 -2.29 -1.39 -1.19
N ARG A 104 -3.33 -1.29 -0.36
CA ARG A 104 -4.72 -1.08 -0.80
C ARG A 104 -4.88 0.27 -1.48
N TYR A 105 -4.39 1.35 -0.88
CA TYR A 105 -4.42 2.69 -1.50
C TYR A 105 -3.72 2.70 -2.87
N ALA A 106 -2.56 2.07 -3.00
CA ALA A 106 -1.85 1.95 -4.26
C ALA A 106 -2.65 1.19 -5.33
N SER A 107 -3.51 0.24 -4.93
CA SER A 107 -4.46 -0.40 -5.85
C SER A 107 -5.54 0.57 -6.32
N GLU A 108 -6.11 1.37 -5.42
CA GLU A 108 -7.12 2.39 -5.75
C GLU A 108 -6.54 3.43 -6.73
N VAL A 109 -5.31 3.89 -6.51
CA VAL A 109 -4.60 4.80 -7.43
C VAL A 109 -4.45 4.16 -8.83
N ARG A 110 -4.01 2.90 -8.90
CA ARG A 110 -3.86 2.20 -10.19
C ARG A 110 -5.20 2.05 -10.92
N GLN A 111 -6.28 1.80 -10.19
CA GLN A 111 -7.63 1.73 -10.75
C GLN A 111 -8.09 3.10 -11.27
N ALA A 112 -7.92 4.16 -10.49
CA ALA A 112 -8.25 5.53 -10.88
C ALA A 112 -7.49 5.97 -12.14
N CYS A 113 -6.17 5.73 -12.21
CA CYS A 113 -5.39 6.02 -13.42
C CYS A 113 -5.91 5.22 -14.64
N SER A 114 -6.32 3.97 -14.45
CA SER A 114 -6.81 3.13 -15.56
C SER A 114 -8.18 3.57 -16.08
N ALA A 115 -9.06 3.96 -15.16
CA ALA A 115 -10.36 4.56 -15.50
C ALA A 115 -10.14 5.88 -16.26
N GLU A 116 -9.21 6.72 -15.82
CA GLU A 116 -8.91 7.99 -16.46
C GLU A 116 -8.31 7.82 -17.85
N VAL A 117 -7.38 6.87 -18.05
CA VAL A 117 -6.89 6.52 -19.40
C VAL A 117 -8.04 6.11 -20.32
N THR A 118 -8.99 5.33 -19.81
CA THR A 118 -10.14 4.87 -20.60
C THR A 118 -11.03 6.05 -21.00
N ARG A 119 -11.32 6.95 -20.06
CA ARG A 119 -12.07 8.19 -20.29
C ARG A 119 -11.40 9.09 -21.32
N LEU A 120 -10.09 9.33 -21.18
CA LEU A 120 -9.32 10.17 -22.10
C LEU A 120 -9.34 9.62 -23.53
N LYS A 121 -9.14 8.31 -23.70
CA LYS A 121 -9.25 7.64 -25.01
C LYS A 121 -10.64 7.80 -25.61
N ALA A 122 -11.69 7.60 -24.83
CA ALA A 122 -13.08 7.78 -25.29
C ALA A 122 -13.38 9.22 -25.72
N SER A 123 -12.74 10.21 -25.08
CA SER A 123 -12.86 11.63 -25.43
C SER A 123 -11.95 12.10 -26.58
N GLY A 124 -11.22 11.20 -27.25
CA GLY A 124 -10.29 11.53 -28.33
C GLY A 124 -8.94 12.10 -27.88
N GLN A 125 -8.70 12.21 -26.56
CA GLN A 125 -7.45 12.74 -25.99
C GLN A 125 -6.35 11.67 -25.90
N VAL A 126 -6.02 11.07 -27.05
CA VAL A 126 -5.11 9.91 -27.14
C VAL A 126 -3.70 10.24 -26.64
N SER A 127 -3.19 11.44 -26.94
CA SER A 127 -1.87 11.89 -26.49
C SER A 127 -1.79 11.94 -24.95
N THR A 128 -2.74 12.60 -24.29
CA THR A 128 -2.84 12.68 -22.83
C THR A 128 -3.01 11.29 -22.20
N ALA A 129 -3.81 10.42 -22.81
CA ALA A 129 -3.98 9.04 -22.35
C ALA A 129 -2.66 8.24 -22.40
N ASN A 130 -1.87 8.42 -23.46
CA ASN A 130 -0.56 7.76 -23.60
C ASN A 130 0.47 8.31 -22.61
N GLN A 131 0.47 9.62 -22.34
CA GLN A 131 1.30 10.22 -21.29
C GLN A 131 0.96 9.62 -19.92
N LEU A 132 -0.33 9.56 -19.57
CA LEU A 132 -0.77 8.95 -18.32
C LEU A 132 -0.40 7.46 -18.23
N LEU A 133 -0.46 6.70 -19.32
CA LEU A 133 -0.05 5.29 -19.35
C LEU A 133 1.44 5.10 -19.01
N ARG A 134 2.32 5.98 -19.48
CA ARG A 134 3.76 5.95 -19.18
C ARG A 134 4.03 6.22 -17.68
N ALA A 135 3.32 7.19 -17.11
CA ALA A 135 3.44 7.57 -15.71
C ALA A 135 2.77 6.57 -14.75
N ARG A 136 1.69 5.88 -15.17
CA ARG A 136 0.79 5.06 -14.32
C ARG A 136 1.53 4.08 -13.41
N LYS A 137 2.62 3.46 -13.90
CA LYS A 137 3.41 2.48 -13.13
C LYS A 137 4.04 3.09 -11.88
N TRP A 138 4.30 4.39 -11.87
CA TRP A 138 5.05 5.09 -10.83
C TRP A 138 4.18 5.99 -9.96
N MET A 139 2.98 6.36 -10.43
CA MET A 139 2.10 7.30 -9.72
C MET A 139 1.76 6.87 -8.29
N HIS A 140 1.68 5.57 -7.98
CA HIS A 140 1.37 5.10 -6.63
C HIS A 140 2.60 4.99 -5.71
N ARG A 141 3.80 5.27 -6.21
CA ARG A 141 5.06 5.10 -5.47
C ARG A 141 5.48 6.38 -4.77
N ASP A 142 6.16 6.22 -3.64
CA ASP A 142 6.82 7.35 -2.95
C ASP A 142 7.87 8.02 -3.85
N ALA A 143 8.01 9.34 -3.73
CA ALA A 143 8.88 10.18 -4.57
C ALA A 143 10.35 9.71 -4.57
N ASP A 144 10.85 9.22 -3.44
CA ASP A 144 12.20 8.69 -3.27
C ASP A 144 12.44 7.36 -3.99
N LYS A 145 11.38 6.70 -4.46
CA LYS A 145 11.42 5.41 -5.18
C LYS A 145 11.27 5.56 -6.69
N LEU A 146 11.18 6.78 -7.22
CA LEU A 146 11.09 7.02 -8.66
C LEU A 146 12.47 6.90 -9.32
N PRO A 147 12.60 6.19 -10.45
CA PRO A 147 13.84 6.21 -11.24
C PRO A 147 14.18 7.62 -11.74
N ALA A 148 15.47 7.90 -11.85
CA ALA A 148 15.96 9.14 -12.45
C ALA A 148 15.33 9.34 -13.86
N GLY A 149 14.74 10.51 -14.09
CA GLY A 149 14.06 10.86 -15.35
C GLY A 149 12.55 10.60 -15.37
N MET A 150 11.99 9.79 -14.47
CA MET A 150 10.53 9.54 -14.44
C MET A 150 9.75 10.62 -13.69
N GLN A 151 10.41 11.40 -12.84
CA GLN A 151 9.79 12.46 -12.03
C GLN A 151 9.00 13.45 -12.90
N GLN A 152 9.62 13.93 -13.99
CA GLN A 152 9.00 14.86 -14.91
C GLN A 152 7.75 14.28 -15.59
N GLU A 153 7.77 13.00 -15.98
CA GLU A 153 6.60 12.35 -16.58
C GLU A 153 5.44 12.24 -15.58
N VAL A 154 5.74 11.92 -14.33
CA VAL A 154 4.74 11.85 -13.26
C VAL A 154 4.16 13.23 -12.96
N ASP A 155 5.00 14.26 -12.86
CA ASP A 155 4.54 15.63 -12.59
C ASP A 155 3.69 16.20 -13.71
N GLN A 156 4.04 15.92 -14.98
CA GLN A 156 3.21 16.29 -16.13
C GLN A 156 1.85 15.58 -16.10
N ALA A 157 1.85 14.27 -15.79
CA ALA A 157 0.61 13.51 -15.68
C ALA A 157 -0.28 14.01 -14.52
N ARG A 158 0.32 14.44 -13.40
CA ARG A 158 -0.40 15.07 -12.27
C ARG A 158 -1.00 16.42 -12.66
N ALA A 159 -0.21 17.29 -13.27
CA ALA A 159 -0.67 18.61 -13.71
C ALA A 159 -1.83 18.52 -14.71
N ALA A 160 -1.81 17.52 -15.59
CA ALA A 160 -2.88 17.28 -16.56
C ALA A 160 -4.15 16.65 -15.96
N ASN A 161 -4.10 16.11 -14.73
CA ASN A 161 -5.20 15.36 -14.12
C ASN A 161 -5.41 15.76 -12.64
N PRO A 162 -6.15 16.86 -12.37
CA PRO A 162 -6.31 17.39 -11.00
C PRO A 162 -6.92 16.41 -9.99
N GLN A 163 -7.82 15.52 -10.43
CA GLN A 163 -8.40 14.50 -9.54
C GLN A 163 -7.35 13.46 -9.13
N LEU A 164 -6.50 13.01 -10.06
CA LEU A 164 -5.42 12.09 -9.75
C LEU A 164 -4.36 12.77 -8.89
N ASP A 165 -4.03 14.03 -9.17
CA ASP A 165 -3.12 14.80 -8.34
C ASP A 165 -3.59 14.89 -6.88
N LYS A 166 -4.87 15.24 -6.67
CA LYS A 166 -5.48 15.25 -5.33
C LYS A 166 -5.44 13.87 -4.67
N LEU A 167 -5.72 12.80 -5.40
CA LEU A 167 -5.64 11.43 -4.89
C LEU A 167 -4.22 11.08 -4.42
N LEU A 168 -3.19 11.52 -5.13
CA LEU A 168 -1.79 11.30 -4.77
C LEU A 168 -1.34 12.17 -3.60
N ALA A 169 -1.76 13.44 -3.56
CA ALA A 169 -1.48 14.34 -2.43
C ALA A 169 -2.07 13.78 -1.13
N MET A 170 -3.33 13.34 -1.17
CA MET A 170 -4.01 12.73 -0.03
C MET A 170 -3.34 11.42 0.44
N ARG A 171 -2.76 10.64 -0.47
CA ARG A 171 -1.95 9.45 -0.12
C ARG A 171 -0.75 9.84 0.72
N GLU A 172 -0.03 10.87 0.27
CA GLU A 172 1.17 11.35 0.95
C GLU A 172 0.83 11.93 2.32
N GLU A 173 -0.22 12.76 2.42
CA GLU A 173 -0.72 13.25 3.70
C GLU A 173 -1.02 12.10 4.67
N LEU A 174 -1.69 11.05 4.18
CA LEU A 174 -2.01 9.88 5.01
C LEU A 174 -0.74 9.18 5.49
N ARG A 175 0.24 9.00 4.60
CA ARG A 175 1.55 8.43 4.92
C ARG A 175 2.27 9.22 6.01
N THR A 176 2.19 10.55 5.97
CA THR A 176 2.84 11.40 6.97
C THR A 176 2.28 11.24 8.39
N LEU A 177 1.03 10.78 8.56
CA LEU A 177 0.43 10.61 9.88
C LEU A 177 1.22 9.65 10.79
N TRP A 178 1.81 8.59 10.24
CA TRP A 178 2.55 7.59 11.04
C TRP A 178 4.06 7.63 10.84
N THR A 179 4.58 8.54 10.01
CA THR A 179 6.03 8.81 9.91
C THR A 179 6.46 9.98 10.78
N ARG A 180 5.52 10.82 11.24
CA ARG A 180 5.75 11.90 12.21
C ARG A 180 6.03 11.33 13.61
N THR A 181 7.16 11.70 14.19
CA THR A 181 7.58 11.26 15.54
C THR A 181 7.38 12.30 16.64
N ASN A 182 7.12 13.57 16.27
CA ASN A 182 7.10 14.71 17.20
C ASN A 182 5.68 15.23 17.47
N VAL A 183 4.67 14.36 17.38
CA VAL A 183 3.24 14.72 17.48
C VAL A 183 2.56 13.79 18.49
N SER A 184 1.68 14.34 19.34
CA SER A 184 0.94 13.53 20.32
C SER A 184 -0.06 12.60 19.63
N ALA A 185 -0.40 11.48 20.29
CA ALA A 185 -1.40 10.55 19.78
C ALA A 185 -2.77 11.23 19.58
N GLU A 186 -3.15 12.15 20.46
CA GLU A 186 -4.38 12.95 20.35
C GLU A 186 -4.37 13.82 19.09
N GLN A 187 -3.26 14.50 18.80
CA GLN A 187 -3.13 15.31 17.59
C GLN A 187 -3.15 14.44 16.33
N LEU A 188 -2.55 13.25 16.34
CA LEU A 188 -2.64 12.32 15.20
C LEU A 188 -4.08 11.83 14.95
N VAL A 189 -4.88 11.66 15.99
CA VAL A 189 -6.32 11.36 15.84
C VAL A 189 -7.04 12.52 15.17
N LEU A 190 -6.80 13.76 15.61
CA LEU A 190 -7.38 14.96 14.98
C LEU A 190 -6.96 15.10 13.51
N ASP A 191 -5.68 14.88 13.21
CA ASP A 191 -5.16 14.93 11.84
C ASP A 191 -5.81 13.84 10.95
N LEU A 192 -6.02 12.63 11.48
CA LEU A 192 -6.73 11.55 10.80
C LEU A 192 -8.21 11.90 10.55
N GLN A 193 -8.88 12.52 11.52
CA GLN A 193 -10.26 12.99 11.36
C GLN A 193 -10.35 14.05 10.26
N ALA A 194 -9.45 15.03 10.27
CA ALA A 194 -9.38 16.07 9.26
C ALA A 194 -9.09 15.50 7.87
N TRP A 195 -8.22 14.49 7.78
CA TRP A 195 -7.96 13.75 6.54
C TRP A 195 -9.24 13.09 6.02
N CYS A 196 -10.00 12.40 6.88
CA CYS A 196 -11.26 11.77 6.50
C CYS A 196 -12.28 12.79 5.99
N GLN A 197 -12.44 13.92 6.68
CA GLN A 197 -13.34 14.99 6.23
C GLN A 197 -12.95 15.55 4.85
N ARG A 198 -11.65 15.80 4.61
CA ARG A 198 -11.16 16.26 3.29
C ARG A 198 -11.36 15.22 2.20
N ALA A 199 -11.15 13.94 2.52
CA ALA A 199 -11.38 12.82 1.60
C ALA A 199 -12.85 12.72 1.22
N GLU A 200 -13.77 12.86 2.18
CA GLU A 200 -15.21 12.82 1.95
C GLU A 200 -15.73 14.03 1.15
N ALA A 201 -15.21 15.22 1.46
CA ALA A 201 -15.51 16.46 0.72
C ALA A 201 -14.81 16.55 -0.65
N SER A 202 -14.00 15.56 -1.02
CA SER A 202 -13.14 15.66 -2.21
C SER A 202 -13.89 15.59 -3.55
N GLY A 203 -15.08 15.00 -3.57
CA GLY A 203 -15.81 14.62 -4.79
C GLY A 203 -15.21 13.42 -5.54
N ILE A 204 -14.15 12.80 -5.01
CA ILE A 204 -13.46 11.66 -5.63
C ILE A 204 -13.93 10.39 -4.92
N ALA A 205 -14.72 9.55 -5.62
CA ALA A 205 -15.31 8.33 -5.04
C ALA A 205 -14.28 7.44 -4.32
N ALA A 206 -13.09 7.24 -4.93
CA ALA A 206 -12.02 6.46 -4.32
C ALA A 206 -11.58 6.99 -2.94
N LEU A 207 -11.49 8.32 -2.76
CA LEU A 207 -11.14 8.92 -1.47
C LEU A 207 -12.28 8.78 -0.45
N GLN A 208 -13.52 9.00 -0.89
CA GLN A 208 -14.69 8.90 -0.03
C GLN A 208 -14.86 7.46 0.51
N ASP A 209 -14.71 6.47 -0.36
CA ASP A 209 -14.78 5.06 0.01
C ASP A 209 -13.60 4.63 0.86
N PHE A 210 -12.40 5.13 0.57
CA PHE A 210 -11.23 4.87 1.40
C PHE A 210 -11.41 5.44 2.81
N SER A 211 -11.92 6.67 2.95
CA SER A 211 -12.21 7.26 4.25
C SER A 211 -13.24 6.47 5.05
N ARG A 212 -14.32 6.00 4.41
CA ARG A 212 -15.29 5.09 5.06
C ARG A 212 -14.64 3.81 5.56
N LYS A 213 -13.75 3.19 4.76
CA LYS A 213 -12.98 2.00 5.17
C LYS A 213 -12.03 2.31 6.34
N LEU A 214 -11.40 3.49 6.37
CA LEU A 214 -10.56 3.91 7.50
C LEU A 214 -11.37 4.02 8.79
N ARG A 215 -12.55 4.64 8.74
CA ARG A 215 -13.43 4.78 9.91
C ARG A 215 -14.04 3.46 10.38
N ALA A 216 -14.00 2.42 9.54
CA ALA A 216 -14.37 1.05 9.89
C ALA A 216 -13.19 0.23 10.46
N ALA A 217 -11.95 0.73 10.44
CA ALA A 217 -10.78 -0.01 10.91
C ALA A 217 -10.89 -0.36 12.40
N HIS A 218 -10.65 -1.63 12.72
CA HIS A 218 -10.61 -2.15 14.08
C HIS A 218 -9.35 -3.01 14.29
N ALA A 219 -8.83 -2.97 15.52
CA ALA A 219 -7.67 -3.75 15.96
C ALA A 219 -8.11 -5.10 16.53
#